data_AF-A0A6V1SRB9-F1
#
_entry.id   AF-A0A6V1SRB9-F1
#
_cell.length_a   1.000
_cell.length_b   1.000
_cell.length_c   1.000
_cell.angle_alpha   90.00
_cell.angle_beta   90.00
_cell.angle_gamma   90.00
#
_symmetry.space_group_name_H-M   'P 1'
#
loop_
_entity.id
_entity.type
_entity.pdbx_description
1 polymer ?
#
loop_
_entity_poly.entity_id
_entity_poly.type
_entity_poly.pdbx_seq_one_letter_code
_entity_poly.pdbx_strand_id
1 'polypeptide(L)'
;MPPKKKKGKGKKGKKGKKEKVEEEEETEYNNMELDMLKEVVPMLRQQLEKAMLDRNYVQLERDTTQTFYDLTKKEVYDLDLQIAAKEREMELMEDNHRVEIRVYVQKVKHLEYEHKNNLKHINQEGGGLLSEEQEQHDTNELEIKREKKEMKLELVEQDLQNAAAVLLERETNEKNLRKMREGFEDNLADLRARCDQRLAQLEADLELQRKVTVHEIEERKNLHINDLMKNHEKAFSQMKKYYNDITNDNLKLIKSLKDEVQESKNKAVANQKLMYDISQENKELSEPLAAAVAAVAGLRGQLKDRAKDELSLRHARARSAALAGRLRTLAEEHARLKETCASAEHERDDLHEGFEASVRAVQQKSDFRNLLLESRLQAMGEGLEKASAQLQEVVEAANLDREEVAHLMGSLDEMVAAKGAVVKDLQYSVLRCSKGYNDALRTYTEKMLKIGIPQEEIDAMGFGPAQTITTEGPAGLVVK
;
A
#
# COMPACT_ATOMS: atom_id res chain seq x y z
N MET A 1 100.21 13.47 -28.60
CA MET A 1 101.60 13.58 -28.13
C MET A 1 102.36 12.30 -28.49
N PRO A 2 103.52 12.40 -29.15
CA PRO A 2 104.51 11.32 -29.38
C PRO A 2 105.38 11.15 -28.09
N PRO A 3 106.43 10.28 -27.96
CA PRO A 3 107.37 9.80 -29.01
C PRO A 3 107.90 8.34 -28.89
N LYS A 4 108.16 7.65 -30.02
CA LYS A 4 109.44 7.43 -30.77
C LYS A 4 110.53 6.52 -30.14
N LYS A 5 111.20 5.81 -31.08
CA LYS A 5 112.62 5.33 -31.14
C LYS A 5 112.90 4.00 -30.41
N LYS A 6 113.80 3.10 -30.84
CA LYS A 6 114.78 3.05 -31.96
C LYS A 6 115.37 1.63 -32.08
N LYS A 7 115.68 1.23 -33.33
CA LYS A 7 116.88 0.53 -33.85
C LYS A 7 117.76 -0.29 -32.88
N GLY A 8 118.01 -1.54 -33.29
CA GLY A 8 119.24 -2.29 -33.03
C GLY A 8 119.69 -3.04 -34.29
N LYS A 9 120.72 -2.53 -34.95
CA LYS A 9 121.45 -3.16 -36.06
C LYS A 9 122.66 -3.88 -35.44
N GLY A 10 122.86 -5.16 -35.71
CA GLY A 10 124.10 -5.90 -35.44
C GLY A 10 124.58 -6.60 -36.71
N LYS A 11 125.84 -6.38 -37.09
CA LYS A 11 126.42 -6.64 -38.41
C LYS A 11 127.73 -7.44 -38.22
N LYS A 12 128.00 -8.35 -39.16
CA LYS A 12 129.32 -8.88 -39.59
C LYS A 12 130.13 -9.77 -38.63
N GLY A 13 130.38 -10.99 -39.11
CA GLY A 13 131.64 -11.73 -38.94
C GLY A 13 131.89 -12.56 -40.20
N LYS A 14 132.89 -12.16 -40.99
CA LYS A 14 133.35 -12.80 -42.24
C LYS A 14 134.72 -13.40 -41.95
N LYS A 15 134.94 -14.69 -42.25
CA LYS A 15 136.22 -15.39 -42.50
C LYS A 15 135.78 -16.79 -42.95
N GLY A 16 136.17 -17.37 -44.07
CA GLY A 16 137.41 -17.23 -44.83
C GLY A 16 137.93 -18.65 -45.04
N LYS A 17 137.70 -19.18 -46.25
CA LYS A 17 138.53 -20.12 -47.02
C LYS A 17 139.46 -21.04 -46.23
N LYS A 18 139.27 -22.37 -46.36
CA LYS A 18 140.35 -23.30 -46.75
C LYS A 18 139.78 -24.70 -47.01
N GLU A 19 139.76 -25.03 -48.29
CA GLU A 19 140.01 -26.35 -48.86
C GLU A 19 141.13 -27.02 -48.05
N LYS A 20 140.80 -28.14 -47.38
CA LYS A 20 141.78 -29.02 -46.74
C LYS A 20 141.77 -30.33 -47.54
N VAL A 21 142.89 -30.51 -48.21
CA VAL A 21 143.42 -31.70 -48.85
C VAL A 21 143.17 -32.92 -47.95
N GLU A 22 142.68 -33.99 -48.57
CA GLU A 22 142.62 -35.34 -48.05
C GLU A 22 144.02 -35.74 -47.54
N GLU A 23 144.19 -35.80 -46.22
CA GLU A 23 145.22 -36.66 -45.63
C GLU A 23 144.64 -38.07 -45.69
N GLU A 24 145.17 -38.91 -46.58
CA GLU A 24 145.01 -40.36 -46.49
C GLU A 24 145.59 -40.77 -45.14
N GLU A 25 144.73 -40.92 -44.13
CA GLU A 25 145.08 -41.59 -42.89
C GLU A 25 145.58 -42.99 -43.27
N GLU A 26 146.77 -43.36 -42.78
CA GLU A 26 147.22 -44.75 -42.79
C GLU A 26 146.23 -45.56 -41.96
N THR A 27 145.22 -46.10 -42.62
CA THR A 27 144.23 -46.96 -41.96
C THR A 27 144.91 -48.24 -41.50
N GLU A 28 144.44 -48.80 -40.38
CA GLU A 28 144.92 -50.06 -39.77
C GLU A 28 144.94 -51.26 -40.75
N TYR A 29 144.34 -51.09 -41.93
CA TYR A 29 144.25 -52.05 -43.03
C TYR A 29 145.44 -52.02 -44.00
N ASN A 30 146.32 -51.01 -43.95
CA ASN A 30 147.46 -50.87 -44.88
C ASN A 30 148.58 -51.90 -44.64
N ASN A 31 148.62 -52.55 -43.47
CA ASN A 31 149.64 -53.53 -43.09
C ASN A 31 149.07 -54.97 -42.92
N MET A 32 147.83 -55.23 -43.34
CA MET A 32 147.20 -56.55 -43.24
C MET A 32 147.47 -57.42 -44.48
N GLU A 33 147.69 -58.72 -44.30
CA GLU A 33 147.77 -59.69 -45.41
C GLU A 33 146.41 -59.79 -46.15
N LEU A 34 146.47 -60.01 -47.47
CA LEU A 34 145.33 -59.99 -48.39
C LEU A 34 144.13 -60.84 -47.93
N ASP A 35 144.39 -61.95 -47.22
CA ASP A 35 143.35 -62.85 -46.75
C ASP A 35 142.58 -62.30 -45.53
N MET A 36 143.20 -61.48 -44.67
CA MET A 36 142.49 -60.81 -43.57
C MET A 36 141.65 -59.62 -44.06
N LEU A 37 142.14 -58.87 -45.05
CA LEU A 37 141.33 -57.82 -45.69
C LEU A 37 140.06 -58.38 -46.36
N LYS A 38 140.11 -59.60 -46.91
CA LYS A 38 138.93 -60.26 -47.51
C LYS A 38 137.82 -60.54 -46.49
N GLU A 39 138.15 -60.74 -45.21
CA GLU A 39 137.16 -60.95 -44.14
C GLU A 39 136.70 -59.65 -43.47
N VAL A 40 137.57 -58.64 -43.39
CA VAL A 40 137.24 -57.33 -42.78
C VAL A 40 136.30 -56.50 -43.66
N VAL A 41 136.45 -56.55 -44.99
CA VAL A 41 135.58 -55.84 -45.94
C VAL A 41 134.09 -56.19 -45.77
N PRO A 42 133.66 -57.47 -45.71
CA PRO A 42 132.26 -57.79 -45.47
C PRO A 42 131.79 -57.39 -44.07
N MET A 43 132.63 -57.47 -43.03
CA MET A 43 132.29 -57.02 -41.68
C MET A 43 132.01 -55.50 -41.64
N LEU A 44 132.88 -54.69 -42.23
CA LEU A 44 132.69 -53.24 -42.33
C LEU A 44 131.49 -52.87 -43.19
N ARG A 45 131.22 -53.63 -44.27
CA ARG A 45 130.00 -53.46 -45.08
C ARG A 45 128.74 -53.76 -44.27
N GLN A 46 128.76 -54.80 -43.45
CA GLN A 46 127.64 -55.15 -42.58
C GLN A 46 127.44 -54.12 -41.45
N GLN A 47 128.53 -53.58 -40.89
CA GLN A 47 128.46 -52.49 -39.92
C GLN A 47 127.94 -51.19 -40.56
N LEU A 48 128.36 -50.88 -41.78
CA LEU A 48 127.85 -49.75 -42.55
C LEU A 48 126.35 -49.92 -42.83
N GLU A 49 125.92 -51.11 -43.26
CA GLU A 49 124.51 -51.41 -43.53
C GLU A 49 123.66 -51.31 -42.26
N LYS A 50 124.13 -51.84 -41.14
CA LYS A 50 123.47 -51.68 -39.84
C LYS A 50 123.39 -50.21 -39.40
N ALA A 51 124.48 -49.46 -39.52
CA ALA A 51 124.50 -48.03 -39.20
C ALA A 51 123.57 -47.23 -40.12
N MET A 52 123.44 -47.62 -41.40
CA MET A 52 122.48 -47.03 -42.33
C MET A 52 121.03 -47.33 -41.93
N LEU A 53 120.73 -48.56 -41.51
CA LEU A 53 119.41 -48.94 -41.01
C LEU A 53 119.05 -48.20 -39.72
N ASP A 54 119.96 -48.14 -38.75
CA ASP A 54 119.77 -47.43 -37.48
C ASP A 54 119.57 -45.93 -37.71
N ARG A 55 120.36 -45.32 -38.63
CA ARG A 55 120.15 -43.93 -39.03
C ARG A 55 118.77 -43.72 -39.65
N ASN A 56 118.33 -44.60 -40.54
CA ASN A 56 117.03 -44.48 -41.19
C ASN A 56 115.90 -44.61 -40.15
N TYR A 57 116.00 -45.57 -39.23
CA TYR A 57 115.06 -45.74 -38.13
C TYR A 57 114.97 -44.47 -37.26
N VAL A 58 116.10 -43.93 -36.81
CA VAL A 58 116.13 -42.69 -36.01
C VAL A 58 115.61 -41.48 -36.78
N GLN A 59 115.84 -41.41 -38.09
CA GLN A 59 115.27 -40.35 -38.94
C GLN A 59 113.74 -40.45 -39.00
N LEU A 60 113.20 -41.66 -39.14
CA LEU A 60 111.76 -41.88 -39.20
C LEU A 60 111.07 -41.61 -37.85
N GLU A 61 111.69 -42.01 -36.74
CA GLU A 61 111.25 -41.67 -35.37
C GLU A 61 111.31 -40.16 -35.10
N ARG A 62 112.36 -39.48 -35.56
CA ARG A 62 112.46 -38.02 -35.45
C ARG A 62 111.35 -37.33 -36.25
N ASP A 63 111.13 -37.74 -37.50
CA ASP A 63 110.17 -37.11 -38.38
C ASP A 63 108.72 -37.36 -37.91
N THR A 64 108.43 -38.56 -37.38
CA THR A 64 107.15 -38.86 -36.73
C THR A 64 106.96 -38.09 -35.43
N THR A 65 107.98 -37.98 -34.59
CA THR A 65 107.91 -37.14 -33.38
C THR A 65 107.70 -35.67 -33.73
N GLN A 66 108.35 -35.19 -34.79
CA GLN A 66 108.20 -33.83 -35.29
C GLN A 66 106.77 -33.57 -35.81
N THR A 67 106.18 -34.53 -36.54
CA THR A 67 104.79 -34.38 -37.01
C THR A 67 103.79 -34.37 -35.84
N PHE A 68 103.96 -35.23 -34.83
CA PHE A 68 103.14 -35.19 -33.62
C PHE A 68 103.29 -33.87 -32.86
N TYR A 69 104.52 -33.36 -32.74
CA TYR A 69 104.77 -32.06 -32.11
C TYR A 69 104.09 -30.92 -32.88
N ASP A 70 104.20 -30.90 -34.22
CA ASP A 70 103.58 -29.85 -35.04
C ASP A 70 102.05 -29.95 -35.04
N LEU A 71 101.48 -31.17 -34.97
CA LEU A 71 100.04 -31.39 -34.86
C LEU A 71 99.51 -30.91 -33.50
N THR A 72 100.11 -31.38 -32.41
CA THR A 72 99.72 -30.97 -31.04
C THR A 72 99.90 -29.47 -30.82
N LYS A 73 100.94 -28.86 -31.38
CA LYS A 73 101.13 -27.41 -31.33
C LYS A 73 100.02 -26.65 -32.07
N LYS A 74 99.55 -27.16 -33.21
CA LYS A 74 98.40 -26.58 -33.93
C LYS A 74 97.11 -26.77 -33.14
N GLU A 75 96.87 -27.96 -32.60
CA GLU A 75 95.68 -28.24 -31.78
C GLU A 75 95.60 -27.35 -30.54
N VAL A 76 96.73 -27.14 -29.84
CA VAL A 76 96.81 -26.20 -28.71
C VAL A 76 96.47 -24.77 -29.16
N TYR A 77 97.04 -24.33 -30.29
CA TYR A 77 96.75 -23.01 -30.83
C TYR A 77 95.27 -22.84 -31.23
N ASP A 78 94.66 -23.86 -31.84
CA ASP A 78 93.25 -23.85 -32.22
C ASP A 78 92.34 -23.87 -30.98
N LEU A 79 92.70 -24.60 -29.93
CA LEU A 79 91.99 -24.59 -28.65
C LEU A 79 92.11 -23.23 -27.94
N ASP A 80 93.29 -22.61 -27.93
CA ASP A 80 93.49 -21.27 -27.38
C ASP A 80 92.60 -20.24 -28.10
N LEU A 81 92.48 -20.34 -29.42
CA LEU A 81 91.57 -19.49 -30.21
C LEU A 81 90.10 -19.74 -29.87
N GLN A 82 89.69 -21.00 -29.68
CA GLN A 82 88.32 -21.34 -29.28
C GLN A 82 87.99 -20.83 -27.87
N ILE A 83 88.94 -20.93 -26.93
CA ILE A 83 88.80 -20.39 -25.57
C ILE A 83 88.63 -18.86 -25.65
N ALA A 84 89.49 -18.16 -26.38
CA ALA A 84 89.38 -16.71 -26.54
C ALA A 84 88.06 -16.28 -27.23
N ALA A 85 87.56 -17.07 -28.18
CA ALA A 85 86.26 -16.83 -28.79
C ALA A 85 85.10 -17.00 -27.78
N LYS A 86 85.18 -18.02 -26.92
CA LYS A 86 84.17 -18.26 -25.87
C LYS A 86 84.23 -17.22 -24.77
N GLU A 87 85.40 -16.77 -24.36
CA GLU A 87 85.56 -15.65 -23.42
C GLU A 87 84.90 -14.38 -23.96
N ARG A 88 85.12 -14.06 -25.24
CA ARG A 88 84.47 -12.91 -25.90
C ARG A 88 82.95 -13.06 -25.97
N GLU A 89 82.45 -14.27 -26.23
CA GLU A 89 81.01 -14.55 -26.23
C GLU A 89 80.39 -14.36 -24.83
N MET A 90 81.08 -14.82 -23.78
CA MET A 90 80.66 -14.60 -22.40
C MET A 90 80.63 -13.11 -22.04
N GLU A 91 81.67 -12.34 -22.39
CA GLU A 91 81.71 -10.89 -22.17
C GLU A 91 80.53 -10.17 -22.84
N LEU A 92 80.21 -10.52 -24.09
CA LEU A 92 79.07 -9.94 -24.80
C LEU A 92 77.74 -10.27 -24.14
N MET A 93 77.57 -11.50 -23.65
CA MET A 93 76.35 -11.90 -22.94
C MET A 93 76.21 -11.19 -21.59
N GLU A 94 77.31 -11.00 -20.85
CA GLU A 94 77.31 -10.22 -19.62
C GLU A 94 76.93 -8.75 -19.88
N ASP A 95 77.49 -8.13 -20.93
CA ASP A 95 77.17 -6.76 -21.28
C ASP A 95 75.71 -6.60 -21.73
N ASN A 96 75.19 -7.53 -22.53
CA ASN A 96 73.78 -7.57 -22.90
C ASN A 96 72.89 -7.71 -21.66
N HIS A 97 73.21 -8.65 -20.77
CA HIS A 97 72.45 -8.86 -19.54
C HIS A 97 72.45 -7.61 -18.64
N ARG A 98 73.60 -6.91 -18.53
CA ARG A 98 73.68 -5.62 -17.81
C ARG A 98 72.79 -4.54 -18.43
N VAL A 99 72.67 -4.50 -19.75
CA VAL A 99 71.77 -3.57 -20.45
C VAL A 99 70.31 -3.95 -20.18
N GLU A 100 69.95 -5.22 -20.29
CA GLU A 100 68.60 -5.73 -20.02
C GLU A 100 68.16 -5.41 -18.59
N ILE A 101 69.00 -5.66 -17.58
CA ILE A 101 68.70 -5.30 -16.18
C ILE A 101 68.37 -3.82 -16.07
N ARG A 102 69.16 -2.93 -16.70
CA ARG A 102 68.90 -1.48 -16.63
C ARG A 102 67.57 -1.11 -17.29
N VAL A 103 67.23 -1.72 -18.42
CA VAL A 103 65.94 -1.51 -19.11
C VAL A 103 64.79 -1.99 -18.23
N TYR A 104 64.90 -3.18 -17.62
CA TYR A 104 63.88 -3.69 -16.71
C TYR A 104 63.70 -2.80 -15.48
N VAL A 105 64.79 -2.35 -14.86
CA VAL A 105 64.73 -1.40 -13.73
C VAL A 105 64.03 -0.11 -14.14
N GLN A 106 64.33 0.42 -15.33
CA GLN A 106 63.67 1.63 -15.83
C GLN A 106 62.19 1.40 -16.12
N LYS A 107 61.81 0.23 -16.64
CA LYS A 107 60.42 -0.15 -16.90
C LYS A 107 59.62 -0.28 -15.61
N VAL A 108 60.20 -0.88 -14.56
CA VAL A 108 59.59 -0.95 -13.22
C VAL A 108 59.38 0.45 -12.65
N LYS A 109 60.40 1.32 -12.70
CA LYS A 109 60.26 2.72 -12.23
C LYS A 109 59.17 3.49 -12.96
N HIS A 110 59.05 3.29 -14.27
CA HIS A 110 58.00 3.92 -15.06
C HIS A 110 56.61 3.41 -14.65
N LEU A 111 56.45 2.09 -14.53
CA LEU A 111 55.20 1.48 -14.07
C LEU A 111 54.80 1.96 -12.66
N GLU A 112 55.75 2.05 -11.73
CA GLU A 112 55.49 2.58 -10.38
C GLU A 112 55.05 4.06 -10.42
N TYR A 113 55.67 4.87 -11.28
CA TYR A 113 55.30 6.27 -11.46
C TYR A 113 53.90 6.41 -12.06
N GLU A 114 53.57 5.64 -13.10
CA GLU A 114 52.24 5.63 -13.69
C GLU A 114 51.19 5.16 -12.69
N HIS A 115 51.45 4.07 -11.97
CA HIS A 115 50.54 3.57 -10.94
C HIS A 115 50.30 4.62 -9.85
N LYS A 116 51.34 5.32 -9.39
CA LYS A 116 51.21 6.41 -8.41
C LYS A 116 50.40 7.59 -8.94
N ASN A 117 50.54 7.93 -10.22
CA ASN A 117 49.74 8.99 -10.85
C ASN A 117 48.30 8.57 -11.04
N ASN A 118 48.03 7.33 -11.47
CA ASN A 118 46.69 6.80 -11.61
C ASN A 118 45.97 6.77 -10.25
N LEU A 119 46.65 6.35 -9.18
CA LEU A 119 46.09 6.41 -7.82
C LEU A 119 45.74 7.83 -7.39
N LYS A 120 46.59 8.83 -7.71
CA LYS A 120 46.28 10.23 -7.42
C LYS A 120 45.07 10.72 -8.21
N HIS A 121 44.97 10.33 -9.49
CA HIS A 121 43.84 10.69 -10.34
C HIS A 121 42.54 10.09 -9.80
N ILE A 122 42.54 8.79 -9.51
CA ILE A 122 41.39 8.09 -8.91
C ILE A 122 40.99 8.72 -7.58
N ASN A 123 41.94 9.08 -6.72
CA ASN A 123 41.63 9.74 -5.44
C ASN A 123 41.06 11.15 -5.63
N GLN A 124 41.55 11.91 -6.61
CA GLN A 124 41.03 13.24 -6.92
C GLN A 124 39.62 13.17 -7.52
N GLU A 125 39.41 12.28 -8.49
CA GLU A 125 38.09 12.04 -9.09
C GLU A 125 37.11 11.51 -8.06
N GLY A 126 37.51 10.52 -7.24
CA GLY A 126 36.68 9.98 -6.17
C GLY A 126 36.32 11.03 -5.12
N GLY A 127 37.26 11.91 -4.76
CA GLY A 127 36.99 13.04 -3.87
C GLY A 127 36.03 14.07 -4.48
N GLY A 128 36.16 14.35 -5.78
CA GLY A 128 35.26 15.23 -6.52
C GLY A 128 33.83 14.68 -6.58
N LEU A 129 33.69 13.41 -6.97
CA LEU A 129 32.39 12.72 -7.00
C LEU A 129 31.72 12.68 -5.63
N LEU A 130 32.47 12.42 -4.56
CA LEU A 130 31.92 12.42 -3.21
C LEU A 130 31.46 13.81 -2.77
N SER A 131 32.20 14.87 -3.15
CA SER A 131 31.80 16.25 -2.87
C SER A 131 30.54 16.64 -3.66
N GLU A 132 30.46 16.27 -4.93
CA GLU A 132 29.28 16.52 -5.77
C GLU A 132 28.05 15.77 -5.24
N GLU A 133 28.21 14.52 -4.80
CA GLU A 133 27.13 13.74 -4.19
C GLU A 133 26.66 14.38 -2.86
N GLN A 134 27.59 14.87 -2.03
CA GLN A 134 27.26 15.59 -0.80
C GLN A 134 26.49 16.89 -1.10
N GLU A 135 26.95 17.69 -2.06
CA GLU A 135 26.25 18.93 -2.46
C GLU A 135 24.83 18.64 -2.98
N GLN A 136 24.68 17.60 -3.81
CA GLN A 136 23.37 17.16 -4.32
C GLN A 136 22.46 16.66 -3.19
N HIS A 137 23.01 15.91 -2.24
CA HIS A 137 22.25 15.45 -1.08
C HIS A 137 21.76 16.64 -0.24
N ASP A 138 22.63 17.61 0.04
CA ASP A 138 22.30 18.79 0.80
C ASP A 138 21.24 19.66 0.10
N THR A 139 21.33 19.82 -1.22
CA THR A 139 20.31 20.54 -2.00
C THR A 139 18.97 19.82 -1.95
N ASN A 140 18.97 18.49 -2.13
CA ASN A 140 17.74 17.69 -2.05
C ASN A 140 17.11 17.76 -0.66
N GLU A 141 17.92 17.73 0.40
CA GLU A 141 17.44 17.84 1.77
C GLU A 141 16.80 19.21 2.04
N LEU A 142 17.38 20.28 1.51
CA LEU A 142 16.82 21.64 1.60
C LEU A 142 15.49 21.75 0.83
N GLU A 143 15.41 21.18 -0.37
CA GLU A 143 14.18 21.16 -1.17
C GLU A 143 13.06 20.40 -0.46
N ILE A 144 13.33 19.19 0.03
CA ILE A 144 12.36 18.39 0.79
C ILE A 144 11.90 19.14 2.05
N LYS A 145 12.81 19.82 2.75
CA LYS A 145 12.46 20.65 3.92
C LYS A 145 11.57 21.84 3.54
N ARG A 146 11.77 22.44 2.35
CA ARG A 146 10.94 23.54 1.84
C ARG A 146 9.55 23.04 1.47
N GLU A 147 9.45 21.98 0.66
CA GLU A 147 8.18 21.35 0.27
C GLU A 147 7.37 20.90 1.49
N LYS A 148 8.04 20.32 2.50
CA LYS A 148 7.38 19.95 3.76
C LYS A 148 6.78 21.15 4.49
N LYS A 149 7.42 22.33 4.43
CA LYS A 149 6.88 23.56 5.04
C LYS A 149 5.71 24.10 4.22
N GLU A 150 5.82 24.11 2.90
CA GLU A 150 4.76 24.52 1.97
C GLU A 150 3.51 23.65 2.15
N MET A 151 3.64 22.32 2.12
CA MET A 151 2.51 21.41 2.36
C MET A 151 1.86 21.59 3.74
N LYS A 152 2.65 21.91 4.78
CA LYS A 152 2.10 22.20 6.11
C LYS A 152 1.29 23.50 6.13
N LEU A 153 1.72 24.52 5.39
CA LEU A 153 0.98 25.77 5.28
C LEU A 153 -0.32 25.55 4.50
N GLU A 154 -0.27 24.84 3.38
CA GLU A 154 -1.46 24.48 2.60
C GLU A 154 -2.48 23.69 3.43
N LEU A 155 -2.03 22.74 4.25
CA LEU A 155 -2.90 21.99 5.15
C LEU A 155 -3.59 22.90 6.16
N VAL A 156 -2.86 23.82 6.78
CA VAL A 156 -3.42 24.78 7.74
C VAL A 156 -4.42 25.73 7.07
N GLU A 157 -4.13 26.17 5.84
CA GLU A 157 -5.05 26.99 5.06
C GLU A 157 -6.33 26.24 4.70
N GLN A 158 -6.22 24.98 4.28
CA GLN A 158 -7.38 24.12 4.03
C GLN A 158 -8.21 23.88 5.30
N ASP A 159 -7.57 23.61 6.43
CA ASP A 159 -8.25 23.44 7.71
C ASP A 159 -9.02 24.71 8.13
N LEU A 160 -8.41 25.89 7.91
CA LEU A 160 -9.06 27.17 8.19
C LEU A 160 -10.25 27.43 7.26
N GLN A 161 -10.11 27.12 5.97
CA GLN A 161 -11.21 27.23 4.99
C GLN A 161 -12.36 26.28 5.34
N ASN A 162 -12.05 25.03 5.69
CA ASN A 162 -13.04 24.04 6.12
C ASN A 162 -13.76 24.48 7.39
N ALA A 163 -13.03 24.99 8.39
CA ALA A 163 -13.61 25.53 9.61
C ALA A 163 -14.56 26.71 9.32
N ALA A 164 -14.18 27.62 8.43
CA ALA A 164 -15.02 28.73 7.99
C ALA A 164 -16.30 28.25 7.27
N ALA A 165 -16.18 27.24 6.39
CA ALA A 165 -17.33 26.64 5.71
C ALA A 165 -18.31 25.98 6.70
N VAL A 166 -17.79 25.22 7.68
CA VAL A 166 -18.62 24.60 8.72
C VAL A 166 -19.32 25.65 9.59
N LEU A 167 -18.65 26.76 9.92
CA LEU A 167 -19.28 27.85 10.66
C LEU A 167 -20.41 28.50 9.85
N LEU A 168 -20.20 28.76 8.56
CA LEU A 168 -21.22 29.31 7.68
C LEU A 168 -22.44 28.37 7.57
N GLU A 169 -22.21 27.07 7.38
CA GLU A 169 -23.28 26.06 7.37
C GLU A 169 -24.03 25.97 8.70
N ARG A 170 -23.35 26.16 9.84
CA ARG A 170 -24.03 26.23 11.14
C ARG A 170 -24.91 27.46 11.24
N GLU A 171 -24.43 28.63 10.81
CA GLU A 171 -25.22 29.87 10.82
C GLU A 171 -26.44 29.78 9.90
N THR A 172 -26.31 29.20 8.70
CA THR A 172 -27.44 29.00 7.78
C THR A 172 -28.47 28.05 8.38
N ASN A 173 -28.03 26.95 8.98
CA ASN A 173 -28.91 26.00 9.67
C ASN A 173 -29.62 26.63 10.86
N GLU A 174 -28.94 27.43 11.68
CA GLU A 174 -29.58 28.17 12.77
C GLU A 174 -30.63 29.17 12.29
N LYS A 175 -30.37 29.88 11.19
CA LYS A 175 -31.35 30.78 10.57
C LYS A 175 -32.57 30.00 10.05
N ASN A 176 -32.36 28.84 9.44
CA ASN A 176 -33.44 27.97 8.96
C ASN A 176 -34.27 27.42 10.12
N LEU A 177 -33.62 26.96 11.19
CA LEU A 177 -34.29 26.50 12.41
C LEU A 177 -35.12 27.61 13.06
N ARG A 178 -34.61 28.84 13.12
CA ARG A 178 -35.37 30.00 13.61
C ARG A 178 -36.62 30.26 12.77
N LYS A 179 -36.50 30.31 11.44
CA LYS A 179 -37.65 30.49 10.55
C LYS A 179 -38.69 29.38 10.69
N MET A 180 -38.26 28.14 10.86
CA MET A 180 -39.17 27.01 11.10
C MET A 180 -39.89 27.14 12.44
N ARG A 181 -39.20 27.58 13.51
CA ARG A 181 -39.82 27.82 14.81
C ARG A 181 -40.85 28.95 14.74
N GLU A 182 -40.50 30.08 14.12
CA GLU A 182 -41.42 31.21 13.89
C GLU A 182 -42.66 30.72 13.11
N GLY A 183 -42.47 29.96 12.04
CA GLY A 183 -43.60 29.39 11.28
C GLY A 183 -44.48 28.45 12.10
N PHE A 184 -43.91 27.66 13.02
CA PHE A 184 -44.72 26.83 13.94
C PHE A 184 -45.45 27.66 15.00
N GLU A 185 -44.84 28.72 15.51
CA GLU A 185 -45.46 29.63 16.46
C GLU A 185 -46.65 30.36 15.84
N ASP A 186 -46.50 30.85 14.61
CA ASP A 186 -47.58 31.48 13.83
C ASP A 186 -48.74 30.49 13.58
N ASN A 187 -48.42 29.27 13.13
CA ASN A 187 -49.43 28.24 12.92
C ASN A 187 -50.18 27.86 14.21
N LEU A 188 -49.48 27.81 15.35
CA LEU A 188 -50.10 27.56 16.66
C LEU A 188 -50.98 28.74 17.10
N ALA A 189 -50.54 29.98 16.86
CA ALA A 189 -51.33 31.17 17.15
C ALA A 189 -52.61 31.20 16.33
N ASP A 190 -52.52 30.93 15.02
CA ASP A 190 -53.66 30.82 14.11
C ASP A 190 -54.64 29.72 14.55
N LEU A 191 -54.11 28.54 14.93
CA LEU A 191 -54.95 27.44 15.39
C LEU A 191 -55.69 27.80 16.69
N ARG A 192 -54.99 28.43 17.64
CA ARG A 192 -55.60 28.93 18.89
C ARG A 192 -56.70 29.93 18.59
N ALA A 193 -56.44 30.93 17.75
CA ALA A 193 -57.42 31.93 17.36
C ALA A 193 -58.67 31.32 16.74
N ARG A 194 -58.52 30.30 15.85
CA ARG A 194 -59.66 29.57 15.27
C ARG A 194 -60.45 28.79 16.32
N CYS A 195 -59.76 28.15 17.27
CA CYS A 195 -60.41 27.43 18.36
C CYS A 195 -61.19 28.38 19.28
N ASP A 196 -60.59 29.51 19.67
CA ASP A 196 -61.21 30.52 20.52
C ASP A 196 -62.44 31.14 19.83
N GLN A 197 -62.34 31.44 18.52
CA GLN A 197 -63.47 31.93 17.74
C GLN A 197 -64.62 30.92 17.71
N ARG A 198 -64.32 29.63 17.52
CA ARG A 198 -65.33 28.56 17.51
C ARG A 198 -65.97 28.35 18.88
N LEU A 199 -65.20 28.50 19.96
CA LEU A 199 -65.73 28.47 21.33
C LEU A 199 -66.67 29.66 21.59
N ALA A 200 -66.26 30.88 21.23
CA ALA A 200 -67.08 32.07 21.38
C ALA A 200 -68.40 31.99 20.58
N GLN A 201 -68.35 31.45 19.36
CA GLN A 201 -69.55 31.19 18.56
C GLN A 201 -70.48 30.19 19.25
N LEU A 202 -69.95 29.09 19.77
CA LEU A 202 -70.74 28.09 20.48
C LEU A 202 -71.38 28.66 21.77
N GLU A 203 -70.64 29.49 22.52
CA GLU A 203 -71.17 30.18 23.69
C GLU A 203 -72.33 31.11 23.32
N ALA A 204 -72.18 31.90 22.25
CA ALA A 204 -73.23 32.78 21.75
C ALA A 204 -74.48 31.99 21.30
N ASP A 205 -74.29 30.87 20.60
CA ASP A 205 -75.38 30.00 20.14
C ASP A 205 -76.14 29.38 21.33
N LEU A 206 -75.42 28.88 22.34
CA LEU A 206 -76.03 28.32 23.54
C LEU A 206 -76.78 29.38 24.35
N GLU A 207 -76.24 30.60 24.44
CA GLU A 207 -76.92 31.70 25.12
C GLU A 207 -78.17 32.14 24.35
N LEU A 208 -78.13 32.14 23.02
CA LEU A 208 -79.30 32.40 22.19
C LEU A 208 -80.37 31.32 22.39
N GLN A 209 -80.00 30.03 22.37
CA GLN A 209 -80.92 28.94 22.67
C GLN A 209 -81.55 29.09 24.05
N ARG A 210 -80.75 29.44 25.07
CA ARG A 210 -81.26 29.72 26.42
C ARG A 210 -82.27 30.88 26.41
N LYS A 211 -81.98 31.99 25.72
CA LYS A 211 -82.91 33.13 25.61
C LYS A 211 -84.21 32.75 24.93
N VAL A 212 -84.14 32.01 23.83
CA VAL A 212 -85.33 31.49 23.10
C VAL A 212 -86.17 30.59 24.00
N THR A 213 -85.56 29.62 24.67
CA THR A 213 -86.29 28.71 25.58
C THR A 213 -86.93 29.45 26.75
N VAL A 214 -86.28 30.47 27.32
CA VAL A 214 -86.86 31.33 28.36
C VAL A 214 -88.06 32.09 27.82
N HIS A 215 -87.94 32.74 26.66
CA HIS A 215 -89.05 33.45 26.03
C HIS A 215 -90.23 32.53 25.71
N GLU A 216 -89.99 31.33 25.17
CA GLU A 216 -91.07 30.36 24.95
C GLU A 216 -91.78 29.96 26.26
N ILE A 217 -91.04 29.80 27.36
CA ILE A 217 -91.61 29.49 28.68
C ILE A 217 -92.42 30.69 29.19
N GLU A 218 -91.91 31.91 29.03
CA GLU A 218 -92.61 33.14 29.41
C GLU A 218 -93.90 33.31 28.60
N GLU A 219 -93.88 33.07 27.29
CA GLU A 219 -95.08 33.11 26.44
C GLU A 219 -96.11 32.07 26.90
N ARG A 220 -95.70 30.82 27.15
CA ARG A 220 -96.60 29.77 27.68
C ARG A 220 -97.18 30.17 29.03
N LYS A 221 -96.38 30.74 29.93
CA LYS A 221 -96.85 31.23 31.24
C LYS A 221 -97.80 32.41 31.11
N ASN A 222 -97.52 33.36 30.22
CA ASN A 222 -98.37 34.52 29.97
C ASN A 222 -99.72 34.11 29.36
N LEU A 223 -99.71 33.15 28.44
CA LEU A 223 -100.94 32.54 27.93
C LEU A 223 -101.74 31.89 29.07
N HIS A 224 -101.09 31.11 29.93
CA HIS A 224 -101.76 30.49 31.07
C HIS A 224 -102.31 31.52 32.07
N ILE A 225 -101.56 32.59 32.38
CA ILE A 225 -102.04 33.70 33.21
C ILE A 225 -103.27 34.36 32.59
N ASN A 226 -103.24 34.64 31.29
CA ASN A 226 -104.38 35.23 30.59
C ASN A 226 -105.61 34.32 30.62
N ASP A 227 -105.43 33.01 30.42
CA ASP A 227 -106.52 32.04 30.53
C ASP A 227 -107.06 31.95 31.95
N LEU A 228 -106.19 31.98 32.96
CA LEU A 228 -106.57 32.00 34.36
C LEU A 228 -107.34 33.29 34.72
N MET A 229 -106.89 34.45 34.23
CA MET A 229 -107.60 35.72 34.40
C MET A 229 -108.99 35.67 33.76
N LYS A 230 -109.12 35.16 32.53
CA LYS A 230 -110.42 34.98 31.87
C LYS A 230 -111.33 34.03 32.65
N ASN A 231 -110.77 32.93 33.18
CA ASN A 231 -111.53 31.98 33.99
C ASN A 231 -111.96 32.60 35.33
N HIS A 232 -111.10 33.36 35.99
CA HIS A 232 -111.46 34.12 37.18
C HIS A 232 -112.51 35.18 36.89
N GLU A 233 -112.42 35.93 35.79
CA GLU A 233 -113.40 36.94 35.41
C GLU A 233 -114.78 36.30 35.11
N LYS A 234 -114.79 35.13 34.45
CA LYS A 234 -115.99 34.30 34.29
C LYS A 234 -116.53 33.83 35.64
N ALA A 235 -115.69 33.30 36.52
CA ALA A 235 -116.08 32.84 37.85
C ALA A 235 -116.59 33.98 38.73
N PHE A 236 -115.96 35.16 38.70
CA PHE A 236 -116.44 36.36 39.38
C PHE A 236 -117.75 36.87 38.79
N SER A 237 -117.93 36.78 37.48
CA SER A 237 -119.21 37.13 36.84
C SER A 237 -120.31 36.16 37.23
N GLN A 238 -120.01 34.85 37.27
CA GLN A 238 -120.91 33.81 37.78
C GLN A 238 -121.19 33.99 39.28
N MET A 239 -120.20 34.37 40.07
CA MET A 239 -120.32 34.61 41.50
C MET A 239 -121.09 35.90 41.77
N LYS A 240 -120.92 36.95 40.96
CA LYS A 240 -121.79 38.15 40.98
C LYS A 240 -123.21 37.81 40.58
N LYS A 241 -123.43 36.96 39.59
CA LYS A 241 -124.78 36.44 39.25
C LYS A 241 -125.36 35.64 40.42
N TYR A 242 -124.61 34.68 40.96
CA TYR A 242 -125.01 33.87 42.11
C TYR A 242 -125.28 34.73 43.34
N TYR A 243 -124.47 35.74 43.64
CA TYR A 243 -124.73 36.66 44.74
C TYR A 243 -125.87 37.63 44.44
N ASN A 244 -126.09 38.07 43.20
CA ASN A 244 -127.27 38.84 42.83
C ASN A 244 -128.54 37.98 42.93
N ASP A 245 -128.47 36.71 42.54
CA ASP A 245 -129.54 35.73 42.65
C ASP A 245 -129.80 35.40 44.12
N ILE A 246 -128.75 35.21 44.94
CA ILE A 246 -128.84 35.14 46.40
C ILE A 246 -129.31 36.45 46.98
N THR A 247 -129.00 37.63 46.45
CA THR A 247 -129.50 38.90 47.00
C THR A 247 -130.98 39.03 46.71
N ASN A 248 -131.41 38.60 45.53
CA ASN A 248 -132.82 38.48 45.17
C ASN A 248 -133.53 37.43 46.03
N ASP A 249 -132.91 36.26 46.21
CA ASP A 249 -133.44 35.18 47.04
C ASP A 249 -133.31 35.51 48.52
N ASN A 250 -132.34 36.31 48.96
CA ASN A 250 -132.21 36.87 50.31
C ASN A 250 -133.17 38.03 50.50
N LEU A 251 -133.60 38.76 49.48
CA LEU A 251 -134.71 39.69 49.61
C LEU A 251 -136.04 38.93 49.75
N LYS A 252 -136.19 37.78 49.07
CA LYS A 252 -137.31 36.84 49.27
C LYS A 252 -137.22 36.10 50.61
N LEU A 253 -136.03 35.73 51.04
CA LEU A 253 -135.72 35.02 52.28
C LEU A 253 -135.66 35.99 53.45
N ILE A 254 -135.33 37.28 53.30
CA ILE A 254 -135.52 38.30 54.34
C ILE A 254 -137.02 38.54 54.52
N LYS A 255 -137.82 38.45 53.45
CA LYS A 255 -139.29 38.39 53.61
C LYS A 255 -139.73 37.17 54.42
N SER A 256 -139.19 35.98 54.16
CA SER A 256 -139.58 34.76 54.91
C SER A 256 -138.85 34.54 56.25
N LEU A 257 -137.67 35.10 56.46
CA LEU A 257 -136.89 35.09 57.71
C LEU A 257 -137.35 36.21 58.63
N LYS A 258 -138.03 37.24 58.14
CA LYS A 258 -138.86 38.06 59.03
C LYS A 258 -139.97 37.23 59.69
N ASP A 259 -140.40 36.15 59.02
CA ASP A 259 -141.36 35.18 59.54
C ASP A 259 -140.67 34.04 60.35
N GLU A 260 -139.45 33.61 60.00
CA GLU A 260 -138.70 32.52 60.67
C GLU A 260 -137.65 32.95 61.73
N VAL A 261 -137.26 34.23 61.84
CA VAL A 261 -136.42 34.76 62.96
C VAL A 261 -137.17 34.69 64.30
N GLN A 262 -138.48 34.48 64.25
CA GLN A 262 -139.28 34.09 65.40
C GLN A 262 -139.00 32.64 65.86
N GLU A 263 -138.37 31.80 65.04
CA GLU A 263 -138.27 30.34 65.23
C GLU A 263 -136.83 29.81 65.40
N SER A 264 -135.80 30.43 64.80
CA SER A 264 -134.41 29.93 64.87
C SER A 264 -133.56 30.44 66.05
N LYS A 265 -134.20 31.11 67.03
CA LYS A 265 -133.59 31.44 68.34
C LYS A 265 -133.26 30.19 69.19
N ASN A 266 -133.64 28.99 68.73
CA ASN A 266 -133.69 27.76 69.54
C ASN A 266 -132.68 26.64 69.22
N LYS A 267 -131.70 26.78 68.29
CA LYS A 267 -130.80 25.64 67.95
C LYS A 267 -129.31 25.97 67.78
N ALA A 268 -128.77 26.85 68.63
CA ALA A 268 -127.36 27.24 68.65
C ALA A 268 -126.45 26.46 69.64
N VAL A 269 -126.75 25.18 69.95
CA VAL A 269 -126.03 24.43 71.02
C VAL A 269 -125.34 23.13 70.54
N ALA A 270 -125.25 22.83 69.24
CA ALA A 270 -124.80 21.49 68.78
C ALA A 270 -123.32 21.34 68.33
N ASN A 271 -122.52 22.39 68.19
CA ASN A 271 -121.18 22.29 67.55
C ASN A 271 -119.99 22.52 68.49
N GLN A 272 -119.77 21.59 69.42
CA GLN A 272 -118.60 21.65 70.32
C GLN A 272 -117.83 20.33 70.50
N LYS A 273 -118.04 19.31 69.65
CA LYS A 273 -117.38 17.98 69.78
C LYS A 273 -116.47 17.53 68.62
N LEU A 274 -116.30 18.30 67.55
CA LEU A 274 -115.48 17.90 66.37
C LEU A 274 -113.97 18.25 66.49
N MET A 275 -113.55 18.90 67.59
CA MET A 275 -112.20 19.49 67.71
C MET A 275 -111.13 18.55 68.29
N TYR A 276 -111.52 17.38 68.83
CA TYR A 276 -110.58 16.48 69.51
C TYR A 276 -110.00 15.40 68.58
N ASP A 277 -110.79 14.89 67.62
CA ASP A 277 -110.39 13.75 66.77
C ASP A 277 -109.30 14.11 65.74
N ILE A 278 -109.28 15.36 65.26
CA ILE A 278 -108.29 15.85 64.27
C ILE A 278 -106.87 15.96 64.87
N SER A 279 -106.76 16.05 66.20
CA SER A 279 -105.45 16.19 66.87
C SER A 279 -104.70 14.87 67.05
N GLN A 280 -105.38 13.70 67.06
CA GLN A 280 -104.72 12.40 67.24
C GLN A 280 -104.20 11.81 65.93
N GLU A 281 -104.92 11.93 64.82
CA GLU A 281 -104.48 11.43 63.50
C GLU A 281 -103.16 12.08 63.02
N ASN A 282 -102.92 13.36 63.34
CA ASN A 282 -101.69 14.05 62.97
C ASN A 282 -100.43 13.55 63.71
N LYS A 283 -100.58 12.83 64.83
CA LYS A 283 -99.43 12.26 65.56
C LYS A 283 -98.99 10.90 65.02
N GLU A 284 -99.89 10.13 64.41
CA GLU A 284 -99.61 8.77 63.92
C GLU A 284 -98.87 8.76 62.57
N LEU A 285 -98.93 9.86 61.79
CA LEU A 285 -98.33 9.94 60.44
C LEU A 285 -96.89 10.48 60.41
N SER A 286 -96.33 10.95 61.53
CA SER A 286 -95.01 11.60 61.59
C SER A 286 -93.83 10.63 61.47
N GLU A 287 -93.96 9.43 62.04
CA GLU A 287 -92.89 8.43 62.12
C GLU A 287 -92.60 7.72 60.77
N PRO A 288 -93.62 7.26 59.99
CA PRO A 288 -93.37 6.65 58.68
C PRO A 288 -92.80 7.64 57.64
N LEU A 289 -93.11 8.94 57.75
CA LEU A 289 -92.57 9.97 56.86
C LEU A 289 -91.05 10.16 57.05
N ALA A 290 -90.57 10.11 58.30
CA ALA A 290 -89.15 10.25 58.62
C ALA A 290 -88.32 9.06 58.11
N ALA A 291 -88.83 7.83 58.24
CA ALA A 291 -88.18 6.63 57.75
C ALA A 291 -88.03 6.61 56.21
N ALA A 292 -89.05 7.05 55.47
CA ALA A 292 -89.01 7.13 54.01
C ALA A 292 -87.99 8.16 53.50
N VAL A 293 -87.85 9.31 54.18
CA VAL A 293 -86.86 10.34 53.82
C VAL A 293 -85.43 9.85 54.04
N ALA A 294 -85.17 9.11 55.12
CA ALA A 294 -83.86 8.51 55.38
C ALA A 294 -83.45 7.47 54.32
N ALA A 295 -84.40 6.62 53.88
CA ALA A 295 -84.15 5.64 52.81
C ALA A 295 -83.82 6.31 51.46
N VAL A 296 -84.53 7.40 51.11
CA VAL A 296 -84.25 8.17 49.90
C VAL A 296 -82.88 8.85 49.96
N ALA A 297 -82.45 9.33 51.13
CA ALA A 297 -81.12 9.89 51.32
C ALA A 297 -80.00 8.84 51.12
N GLY A 298 -80.19 7.63 51.65
CA GLY A 298 -79.24 6.51 51.47
C GLY A 298 -79.09 6.09 50.00
N LEU A 299 -80.20 5.94 49.27
CA LEU A 299 -80.19 5.59 47.84
C LEU A 299 -79.56 6.69 46.97
N ARG A 300 -79.76 7.97 47.32
CA ARG A 300 -79.09 9.10 46.64
C ARG A 300 -77.57 9.11 46.85
N GLY A 301 -77.10 8.68 48.03
CA GLY A 301 -75.67 8.50 48.30
C GLY A 301 -75.04 7.45 47.38
N GLN A 302 -75.67 6.27 47.28
CA GLN A 302 -75.19 5.17 46.43
C GLN A 302 -75.19 5.53 44.92
N LEU A 303 -76.16 6.31 44.46
CA LEU A 303 -76.20 6.81 43.07
C LEU A 303 -75.05 7.76 42.74
N LYS A 304 -74.53 8.52 43.71
CA LYS A 304 -73.41 9.45 43.50
C LYS A 304 -72.09 8.72 43.25
N ASP A 305 -71.86 7.62 43.95
CA ASP A 305 -70.63 6.83 43.80
C ASP A 305 -70.64 6.03 42.49
N ARG A 306 -71.80 5.51 42.09
CA ARG A 306 -71.98 4.84 40.80
C ARG A 306 -71.54 5.69 39.60
N ALA A 307 -71.85 6.99 39.61
CA ALA A 307 -71.44 7.90 38.52
C ALA A 307 -69.91 8.07 38.42
N LYS A 308 -69.21 8.08 39.57
CA LYS A 308 -67.74 8.13 39.60
C LYS A 308 -67.12 6.83 39.11
N ASP A 309 -67.69 5.69 39.50
CA ASP A 309 -67.23 4.36 39.08
C ASP A 309 -67.44 4.13 37.58
N GLU A 310 -68.55 4.61 37.01
CA GLU A 310 -68.78 4.56 35.56
C GLU A 310 -67.74 5.38 34.78
N LEU A 311 -67.37 6.57 35.29
CA LEU A 311 -66.32 7.39 34.68
C LEU A 311 -64.93 6.76 34.79
N SER A 312 -64.58 6.22 35.95
CA SER A 312 -63.28 5.55 36.17
C SER A 312 -63.14 4.30 35.29
N LEU A 313 -64.22 3.53 35.12
CA LEU A 313 -64.28 2.38 34.22
C LEU A 313 -64.12 2.80 32.75
N ARG A 314 -64.75 3.90 32.32
CA ARG A 314 -64.55 4.43 30.96
C ARG A 314 -63.10 4.82 30.71
N HIS A 315 -62.46 5.52 31.66
CA HIS A 315 -61.05 5.86 31.54
C HIS A 315 -60.14 4.64 31.55
N ALA A 316 -60.41 3.63 32.39
CA ALA A 316 -59.65 2.38 32.43
C ALA A 316 -59.78 1.61 31.09
N ARG A 317 -60.98 1.55 30.52
CA ARG A 317 -61.22 0.95 29.19
C ARG A 317 -60.48 1.69 28.09
N ALA A 318 -60.52 3.03 28.09
CA ALA A 318 -59.78 3.83 27.11
C ALA A 318 -58.27 3.61 27.21
N ARG A 319 -57.70 3.58 28.44
CA ARG A 319 -56.29 3.24 28.65
C ARG A 319 -55.95 1.83 28.19
N SER A 320 -56.79 0.85 28.50
CA SER A 320 -56.60 -0.54 28.05
C SER A 320 -56.61 -0.67 26.53
N ALA A 321 -57.53 0.03 25.84
CA ALA A 321 -57.58 0.04 24.39
C ALA A 321 -56.33 0.70 23.77
N ALA A 322 -55.88 1.82 24.33
CA ALA A 322 -54.64 2.48 23.89
C ALA A 322 -53.40 1.60 24.10
N LEU A 323 -53.28 0.92 25.24
CA LEU A 323 -52.19 -0.01 25.52
C LEU A 323 -52.24 -1.24 24.61
N ALA A 324 -53.42 -1.79 24.34
CA ALA A 324 -53.58 -2.89 23.39
C ALA A 324 -53.16 -2.49 21.97
N GLY A 325 -53.50 -1.27 21.55
CA GLY A 325 -53.03 -0.70 20.28
C GLY A 325 -51.51 -0.60 20.22
N ARG A 326 -50.87 -0.06 21.26
CA ARG A 326 -49.40 0.04 21.35
C ARG A 326 -48.70 -1.33 21.37
N LEU A 327 -49.27 -2.32 22.06
CA LEU A 327 -48.74 -3.67 22.08
C LEU A 327 -48.80 -4.30 20.68
N ARG A 328 -49.88 -4.05 19.94
CA ARG A 328 -50.01 -4.54 18.57
C ARG A 328 -48.98 -3.90 17.64
N THR A 329 -48.83 -2.58 17.68
CA THR A 329 -47.82 -1.90 16.84
C THR A 329 -46.41 -2.37 17.19
N LEU A 330 -46.09 -2.50 18.49
CA LEU A 330 -44.79 -2.99 18.94
C LEU A 330 -44.53 -4.44 18.52
N ALA A 331 -45.56 -5.29 18.52
CA ALA A 331 -45.44 -6.67 18.05
C ALA A 331 -45.18 -6.74 16.54
N GLU A 332 -45.85 -5.90 15.74
CA GLU A 332 -45.64 -5.79 14.29
C GLU A 332 -44.23 -5.26 13.98
N GLU A 333 -43.77 -4.24 14.69
CA GLU A 333 -42.41 -3.69 14.58
C GLU A 333 -41.34 -4.73 14.96
N HIS A 334 -41.54 -5.45 16.05
CA HIS A 334 -40.61 -6.50 16.49
C HIS A 334 -40.57 -7.68 15.51
N ALA A 335 -41.70 -8.05 14.90
CA ALA A 335 -41.73 -9.08 13.86
C ALA A 335 -40.94 -8.65 12.61
N ARG A 336 -41.15 -7.41 12.15
CA ARG A 336 -40.36 -6.84 11.04
C ARG A 336 -38.88 -6.78 11.37
N LEU A 337 -38.52 -6.32 12.57
CA LEU A 337 -37.13 -6.22 12.99
C LEU A 337 -36.45 -7.59 13.01
N LYS A 338 -37.13 -8.62 13.51
CA LYS A 338 -36.65 -10.01 13.48
C LYS A 338 -36.38 -10.50 12.06
N GLU A 339 -37.29 -10.22 11.13
CA GLU A 339 -37.12 -10.59 9.71
C GLU A 339 -35.91 -9.87 9.10
N THR A 340 -35.76 -8.56 9.36
CA THR A 340 -34.58 -7.81 8.89
C THR A 340 -33.27 -8.29 9.50
N CYS A 341 -33.26 -8.68 10.78
CA CYS A 341 -32.07 -9.25 11.42
C CYS A 341 -31.71 -10.61 10.80
N ALA A 342 -32.70 -11.47 10.56
CA ALA A 342 -32.45 -12.76 9.93
C ALA A 342 -31.91 -12.60 8.49
N SER A 343 -32.43 -11.64 7.72
CA SER A 343 -31.88 -11.31 6.39
C SER A 343 -30.42 -10.84 6.49
N ALA A 344 -30.11 -9.95 7.43
CA ALA A 344 -28.75 -9.43 7.61
C ALA A 344 -27.76 -10.51 8.08
N GLU A 345 -28.21 -11.45 8.92
CA GLU A 345 -27.42 -12.62 9.31
C GLU A 345 -27.15 -13.52 8.11
N HIS A 346 -28.14 -13.77 7.27
CA HIS A 346 -27.96 -14.56 6.05
C HIS A 346 -26.98 -13.90 5.07
N GLU A 347 -27.12 -12.59 4.82
CA GLU A 347 -26.18 -11.83 3.98
C GLU A 347 -24.75 -11.84 4.53
N ARG A 348 -24.59 -11.74 5.85
CA ARG A 348 -23.28 -11.86 6.51
C ARG A 348 -22.68 -13.23 6.26
N ASP A 349 -23.46 -14.29 6.43
CA ASP A 349 -23.00 -15.67 6.30
C ASP A 349 -22.63 -15.97 4.84
N ASP A 350 -23.44 -15.54 3.87
CA ASP A 350 -23.16 -15.67 2.44
C ASP A 350 -21.87 -14.93 2.04
N LEU A 351 -21.67 -13.71 2.55
CA LEU A 351 -20.44 -12.95 2.32
C LEU A 351 -19.22 -13.64 2.93
N HIS A 352 -19.37 -14.22 4.12
CA HIS A 352 -18.30 -14.92 4.80
C HIS A 352 -17.90 -16.20 4.06
N GLU A 353 -18.89 -17.01 3.67
CA GLU A 353 -18.67 -18.23 2.88
C GLU A 353 -18.08 -17.91 1.50
N GLY A 354 -18.60 -16.87 0.83
CA GLY A 354 -18.09 -16.41 -0.47
C GLY A 354 -16.64 -15.90 -0.37
N PHE A 355 -16.30 -15.19 0.69
CA PHE A 355 -14.94 -14.74 0.96
C PHE A 355 -14.01 -15.93 1.21
N GLU A 356 -14.38 -16.87 2.08
CA GLU A 356 -13.57 -18.06 2.34
C GLU A 356 -13.35 -18.91 1.08
N ALA A 357 -14.40 -19.11 0.27
CA ALA A 357 -14.31 -19.83 -0.99
C ALA A 357 -13.35 -19.12 -1.96
N SER A 358 -13.42 -17.79 -2.05
CA SER A 358 -12.54 -16.99 -2.91
C SER A 358 -11.08 -17.05 -2.45
N VAL A 359 -10.83 -16.95 -1.14
CA VAL A 359 -9.49 -17.08 -0.56
C VAL A 359 -8.92 -18.47 -0.84
N ARG A 360 -9.68 -19.53 -0.60
CA ARG A 360 -9.25 -20.91 -0.89
C ARG A 360 -8.96 -21.10 -2.39
N ALA A 361 -9.77 -20.54 -3.28
CA ALA A 361 -9.53 -20.63 -4.73
C ALA A 361 -8.25 -19.90 -5.17
N VAL A 362 -7.95 -18.73 -4.59
CA VAL A 362 -6.70 -18.00 -4.85
C VAL A 362 -5.49 -18.76 -4.30
N GLN A 363 -5.59 -19.30 -3.09
CA GLN A 363 -4.56 -20.15 -2.50
C GLN A 363 -4.29 -21.37 -3.38
N GLN A 364 -5.32 -22.12 -3.77
CA GLN A 364 -5.17 -23.28 -4.66
C GLN A 364 -4.50 -22.93 -6.00
N LYS A 365 -4.83 -21.77 -6.61
CA LYS A 365 -4.17 -21.31 -7.84
C LYS A 365 -2.71 -20.96 -7.61
N SER A 366 -2.39 -20.33 -6.48
CA SER A 366 -1.01 -20.00 -6.10
C SER A 366 -0.21 -21.27 -5.82
N ASP A 367 -0.77 -22.18 -5.04
CA ASP A 367 -0.15 -23.46 -4.67
C ASP A 367 0.11 -24.32 -5.90
N PHE A 368 -0.84 -24.40 -6.84
CA PHE A 368 -0.64 -25.09 -8.10
C PHE A 368 0.50 -24.48 -8.93
N ARG A 369 0.59 -23.14 -9.00
CA ARG A 369 1.70 -22.46 -9.68
C ARG A 369 3.04 -22.73 -8.99
N ASN A 370 3.08 -22.69 -7.66
CA ASN A 370 4.27 -22.96 -6.88
C ASN A 370 4.74 -24.41 -7.10
N LEU A 371 3.83 -25.36 -7.04
CA LEU A 371 4.12 -26.79 -7.24
C LEU A 371 4.63 -27.06 -8.67
N LEU A 372 4.08 -26.37 -9.68
CA LEU A 372 4.59 -26.44 -11.05
C LEU A 372 5.99 -25.84 -11.18
N LEU A 373 6.27 -24.70 -10.52
CA LEU A 373 7.58 -24.07 -10.50
C LEU A 373 8.62 -24.93 -9.76
N GLU A 374 8.23 -25.54 -8.64
CA GLU A 374 9.06 -26.50 -7.89
C GLU A 374 9.38 -27.73 -8.74
N SER A 375 8.39 -28.32 -9.41
CA SER A 375 8.62 -29.45 -10.33
C SER A 375 9.57 -29.07 -11.46
N ARG A 376 9.41 -27.87 -12.04
CA ARG A 376 10.33 -27.37 -13.09
C ARG A 376 11.74 -27.12 -12.55
N LEU A 377 11.86 -26.57 -11.34
CA LEU A 377 13.14 -26.35 -10.67
C LEU A 377 13.83 -27.68 -10.37
N GLN A 378 13.09 -28.66 -9.87
CA GLN A 378 13.61 -30.00 -9.62
C GLN A 378 14.09 -30.66 -10.92
N ALA A 379 13.30 -30.62 -11.99
CA ALA A 379 13.70 -31.17 -13.29
C ALA A 379 14.94 -30.47 -13.87
N MET A 380 15.05 -29.14 -13.74
CA MET A 380 16.24 -28.39 -14.13
C MET A 380 17.45 -28.72 -13.23
N GLY A 381 17.24 -28.91 -11.93
CA GLY A 381 18.25 -29.33 -10.96
C GLY A 381 18.81 -30.71 -11.28
N GLU A 382 17.94 -31.71 -11.49
CA GLU A 382 18.33 -33.05 -11.92
C GLU A 382 19.08 -33.04 -13.26
N GLY A 383 18.67 -32.16 -14.19
CA GLY A 383 19.37 -31.95 -15.45
C GLY A 383 20.79 -31.39 -15.25
N LEU A 384 20.94 -30.45 -14.33
CA LEU A 384 22.23 -29.83 -13.99
C LEU A 384 23.16 -30.81 -13.27
N GLU A 385 22.63 -31.61 -12.34
CA GLU A 385 23.37 -32.68 -11.67
C GLU A 385 23.86 -33.74 -12.68
N LYS A 386 23.00 -34.18 -13.60
CA LYS A 386 23.39 -35.12 -14.67
C LYS A 386 24.48 -34.53 -15.58
N ALA A 387 24.33 -33.27 -16.00
CA ALA A 387 25.33 -32.60 -16.83
C ALA A 387 26.66 -32.44 -16.09
N SER A 388 26.63 -32.10 -14.79
CA SER A 388 27.82 -31.99 -13.95
C SER A 388 28.53 -33.34 -13.77
N ALA A 389 27.78 -34.41 -13.53
CA ALA A 389 28.33 -35.77 -13.44
C ALA A 389 28.96 -36.23 -14.77
N GLN A 390 28.30 -35.98 -15.90
CA GLN A 390 28.86 -36.25 -17.23
C GLN A 390 30.15 -35.47 -17.49
N LEU A 391 30.19 -34.19 -17.07
CA LEU A 391 31.37 -33.36 -17.22
C LEU A 391 32.54 -33.90 -16.39
N GLN A 392 32.28 -34.33 -15.15
CA GLN A 392 33.28 -34.99 -14.30
C GLN A 392 33.80 -36.29 -14.91
N GLU A 393 32.91 -37.15 -15.42
CA GLU A 393 33.29 -38.41 -16.06
C GLU A 393 34.16 -38.19 -17.30
N VAL A 394 33.85 -37.18 -18.13
CA VAL A 394 34.67 -36.82 -19.30
C VAL A 394 36.06 -36.30 -18.89
N VAL A 395 36.13 -35.46 -17.85
CA VAL A 395 37.41 -34.94 -17.34
C VAL A 395 38.29 -36.08 -16.80
N GLU A 396 37.69 -37.01 -16.06
CA GLU A 396 38.38 -38.19 -15.52
C GLU A 396 38.81 -39.17 -16.63
N ALA A 397 37.95 -39.46 -17.60
CA ALA A 397 38.26 -40.38 -18.70
C ALA A 397 39.33 -39.84 -19.67
N ALA A 398 39.39 -38.52 -19.86
CA ALA A 398 40.36 -37.87 -20.74
C ALA A 398 41.71 -37.57 -20.06
N ASN A 399 41.86 -37.81 -18.75
CA ASN A 399 43.04 -37.42 -17.96
C ASN A 399 43.45 -35.95 -18.16
N LEU A 400 42.46 -35.06 -18.27
CA LEU A 400 42.71 -33.64 -18.43
C LEU A 400 43.16 -33.04 -17.08
N ASP A 401 44.08 -32.08 -17.13
CA ASP A 401 44.52 -31.39 -15.92
C ASP A 401 43.36 -30.60 -15.30
N ARG A 402 43.08 -30.87 -14.03
CA ARG A 402 41.93 -30.32 -13.30
C ARG A 402 42.02 -28.80 -13.16
N GLU A 403 43.23 -28.26 -13.06
CA GLU A 403 43.46 -26.81 -12.96
C GLU A 403 43.21 -26.10 -14.29
N GLU A 404 43.67 -26.66 -15.41
CA GLU A 404 43.42 -26.09 -16.75
C GLU A 404 41.95 -26.13 -17.14
N VAL A 405 41.24 -27.24 -16.83
CA VAL A 405 39.79 -27.34 -17.07
C VAL A 405 39.01 -26.35 -16.21
N ALA A 406 39.39 -26.17 -14.93
CA ALA A 406 38.76 -25.18 -14.06
C ALA A 406 38.97 -23.75 -14.57
N HIS A 407 40.17 -23.42 -15.07
CA HIS A 407 40.45 -22.13 -15.69
C HIS A 407 39.62 -21.90 -16.97
N LEU A 408 39.49 -22.91 -17.83
CA LEU A 408 38.67 -22.83 -19.04
C LEU A 408 37.18 -22.68 -18.71
N MET A 409 36.67 -23.41 -17.71
CA MET A 409 35.29 -23.25 -17.22
C MET A 409 35.04 -21.85 -16.66
N GLY A 410 35.96 -21.31 -15.85
CA GLY A 410 35.85 -19.96 -15.31
C GLY A 410 35.82 -18.88 -16.41
N SER A 411 36.68 -19.01 -17.43
CA SER A 411 36.66 -18.08 -18.57
C SER A 411 35.37 -18.19 -19.40
N LEU A 412 34.81 -19.40 -19.54
CA LEU A 412 33.53 -19.61 -20.20
C LEU A 412 32.38 -18.99 -19.38
N ASP A 413 32.38 -19.16 -18.06
CA ASP A 413 31.39 -18.56 -17.16
C ASP A 413 31.44 -17.03 -17.21
N GLU A 414 32.63 -16.41 -17.23
CA GLU A 414 32.79 -14.97 -17.41
C GLU A 414 32.23 -14.52 -18.77
N MET A 415 32.48 -15.27 -19.84
CA MET A 415 31.93 -14.96 -21.16
C MET A 415 30.40 -15.07 -21.18
N VAL A 416 29.84 -16.13 -20.58
CA VAL A 416 28.39 -16.33 -20.47
C VAL A 416 27.76 -15.24 -19.63
N ALA A 417 28.38 -14.84 -18.52
CA ALA A 417 27.93 -13.73 -17.67
C ALA A 417 27.96 -12.39 -18.43
N ALA A 418 29.03 -12.11 -19.17
CA ALA A 418 29.14 -10.92 -20.00
C ALA A 418 28.07 -10.88 -21.10
N LYS A 419 27.84 -12.00 -21.80
CA LYS A 419 26.75 -12.12 -22.78
C LYS A 419 25.38 -11.97 -22.13
N GLY A 420 25.18 -12.54 -20.95
CA GLY A 420 23.96 -12.40 -20.16
C GLY A 420 23.66 -10.95 -19.77
N ALA A 421 24.68 -10.20 -19.37
CA ALA A 421 24.56 -8.77 -19.10
C ALA A 421 24.15 -7.97 -20.34
N VAL A 422 24.78 -8.25 -21.49
CA VAL A 422 24.39 -7.63 -22.78
C VAL A 422 22.95 -7.97 -23.17
N VAL A 423 22.50 -9.21 -22.96
CA VAL A 423 21.10 -9.59 -23.21
C VAL A 423 20.14 -8.79 -22.33
N LYS A 424 20.44 -8.63 -21.04
CA LYS A 424 19.63 -7.81 -20.13
C LYS A 424 19.60 -6.34 -20.54
N ASP A 425 20.74 -5.77 -20.89
CA ASP A 425 20.83 -4.38 -21.35
C ASP A 425 20.06 -4.16 -22.67
N LEU A 426 20.10 -5.13 -23.59
CA LEU A 426 19.31 -5.10 -24.83
C LEU A 426 17.81 -5.25 -24.56
N GLN A 427 17.40 -6.13 -23.65
CA GLN A 427 15.99 -6.24 -23.24
C GLN A 427 15.49 -4.93 -22.62
N TYR A 428 16.30 -4.31 -21.76
CA TYR A 428 16.00 -3.01 -21.18
C TYR A 428 15.92 -1.90 -22.25
N SER A 429 16.84 -1.88 -23.22
CA SER A 429 16.83 -0.88 -24.28
C SER A 429 15.59 -1.04 -25.18
N VAL A 430 15.18 -2.27 -25.49
CA VAL A 430 13.94 -2.56 -26.20
C VAL A 430 12.74 -2.05 -25.40
N LEU A 431 12.64 -2.36 -24.10
CA LEU A 431 11.56 -1.89 -23.23
C LEU A 431 11.49 -0.36 -23.17
N ARG A 432 12.65 0.31 -23.04
CA ARG A 432 12.76 1.77 -23.04
C ARG A 432 12.31 2.38 -24.37
N CYS A 433 12.74 1.81 -25.50
CA CYS A 433 12.34 2.26 -26.83
C CYS A 433 10.85 2.03 -27.09
N SER A 434 10.30 0.86 -26.75
CA SER A 434 8.88 0.57 -26.91
C SER A 434 8.00 1.49 -26.06
N LYS A 435 8.43 1.82 -24.85
CA LYS A 435 7.73 2.79 -24.01
C LYS A 435 7.83 4.21 -24.53
N GLY A 436 9.03 4.65 -24.95
CA GLY A 436 9.22 5.95 -25.59
C GLY A 436 8.37 6.11 -26.85
N TYR A 437 8.23 5.03 -27.64
CA TYR A 437 7.31 4.98 -28.77
C TYR A 437 5.85 5.14 -28.35
N ASN A 438 5.39 4.40 -27.33
CA ASN A 438 4.00 4.50 -26.85
C ASN A 438 3.67 5.88 -26.26
N ASP A 439 4.59 6.49 -25.52
CA ASP A 439 4.42 7.84 -24.98
C ASP A 439 4.43 8.92 -26.08
N ALA A 440 5.31 8.78 -27.06
CA ALA A 440 5.33 9.66 -28.23
C ALA A 440 4.03 9.53 -29.03
N LEU A 441 3.56 8.29 -29.25
CA LEU A 441 2.29 8.02 -29.91
C LEU A 441 1.14 8.73 -29.18
N ARG A 442 1.03 8.55 -27.86
CA ARG A 442 -0.01 9.19 -27.03
C ARG A 442 0.06 10.72 -27.10
N THR A 443 1.24 11.31 -26.92
CA THR A 443 1.41 12.76 -26.94
C THR A 443 1.11 13.38 -28.31
N TYR A 444 1.50 12.71 -29.40
CA TYR A 444 1.18 13.15 -30.76
C TYR A 444 -0.31 13.00 -31.07
N THR A 445 -0.94 11.88 -30.71
CA THR A 445 -2.38 11.68 -30.85
C THR A 445 -3.16 12.78 -30.10
N GLU A 446 -2.80 13.07 -28.84
CA GLU A 446 -3.43 14.15 -28.07
C GLU A 446 -3.23 15.53 -28.73
N LYS A 447 -2.07 15.78 -29.34
CA LYS A 447 -1.78 17.05 -30.01
C LYS A 447 -2.52 17.18 -31.35
N MET A 448 -2.66 16.09 -32.10
CA MET A 448 -3.44 16.04 -33.35
C MET A 448 -4.93 16.26 -33.09
N LEU A 449 -5.47 15.66 -32.03
CA LEU A 449 -6.84 15.91 -31.58
C LEU A 449 -7.05 17.39 -31.20
N LYS A 450 -6.09 18.01 -30.49
CA LYS A 450 -6.15 19.45 -30.15
C LYS A 450 -6.11 20.39 -31.35
N ILE A 451 -5.48 19.98 -32.46
CA ILE A 451 -5.42 20.75 -33.71
C ILE A 451 -6.67 20.52 -34.58
N GLY A 452 -7.55 19.58 -34.19
CA GLY A 452 -8.83 19.33 -34.84
C GLY A 452 -8.82 18.20 -35.86
N ILE A 453 -7.78 17.34 -35.86
CA ILE A 453 -7.74 16.14 -36.70
C ILE A 453 -8.65 15.08 -36.05
N PRO A 454 -9.64 14.52 -36.76
CA PRO A 454 -10.53 13.49 -36.23
C PRO A 454 -9.77 12.20 -35.88
N GLN A 455 -10.23 11.50 -34.84
CA GLN A 455 -9.58 10.28 -34.37
C GLN A 455 -9.53 9.17 -35.44
N GLU A 456 -10.55 9.09 -36.30
CA GLU A 456 -10.60 8.14 -37.43
C GLU A 456 -9.46 8.36 -38.44
N GLU A 457 -9.05 9.62 -38.68
CA GLU A 457 -7.93 9.93 -39.57
C GLU A 457 -6.57 9.61 -38.93
N ILE A 458 -6.47 9.74 -37.60
CA ILE A 458 -5.26 9.39 -36.83
C ILE A 458 -5.08 7.86 -36.83
N ASP A 459 -6.17 7.12 -36.57
CA ASP A 459 -6.15 5.66 -36.54
C ASP A 459 -5.87 5.08 -37.95
N ALA A 460 -6.34 5.75 -39.01
CA ALA A 460 -6.04 5.39 -40.39
C ALA A 460 -4.56 5.54 -40.79
N MET A 461 -3.74 6.25 -39.99
CA MET A 461 -2.29 6.36 -40.23
C MET A 461 -1.52 5.07 -39.89
N GLY A 462 -2.18 4.10 -39.22
CA GLY A 462 -1.63 2.76 -38.99
C GLY A 462 -0.61 2.67 -37.84
N PHE A 463 -0.49 3.70 -37.01
CA PHE A 463 0.35 3.65 -35.81
C PHE A 463 -0.45 3.07 -34.64
N GLY A 464 0.04 1.97 -34.07
CA GLY A 464 -0.60 1.30 -32.93
C GLY A 464 0.40 1.08 -31.79
N PRO A 465 -0.05 1.05 -30.52
CA PRO A 465 0.84 0.88 -29.39
C PRO A 465 1.56 -0.47 -29.43
N ALA A 466 2.85 -0.46 -29.11
CA ALA A 466 3.65 -1.66 -28.96
C ALA A 466 3.26 -2.39 -27.66
N GLN A 467 3.13 -3.73 -27.73
CA GLN A 467 2.89 -4.56 -26.54
C GLN A 467 4.10 -4.44 -25.59
N THR A 468 3.86 -3.94 -24.38
CA THR A 468 4.89 -3.72 -23.36
C THR A 468 4.40 -4.26 -22.02
N ILE A 469 5.32 -4.83 -21.22
CA ILE A 469 5.05 -5.39 -19.87
C ILE A 469 5.20 -4.28 -18.79
N THR A 470 5.47 -3.04 -19.20
CA THR A 470 5.78 -1.91 -18.31
C THR A 470 4.53 -1.09 -17.99
N THR A 471 4.57 -0.38 -16.86
CA THR A 471 3.50 0.52 -16.40
C THR A 471 3.28 1.70 -17.35
N GLU A 472 2.03 2.17 -17.45
CA GLU A 472 1.58 3.31 -18.29
C GLU A 472 2.11 4.71 -17.87
N GLY A 473 2.96 4.80 -16.85
CA GLY A 473 3.61 6.05 -16.42
C GLY A 473 4.70 6.52 -17.40
N PRO A 474 5.15 7.79 -17.35
CA PRO A 474 6.04 8.38 -18.37
C PRO A 474 7.40 7.67 -18.50
N ALA A 475 7.98 7.70 -19.70
CA ALA A 475 9.19 6.98 -20.12
C ALA A 475 10.41 7.19 -19.21
N GLY A 476 10.48 8.31 -18.51
CA GLY A 476 11.55 8.59 -17.53
C GLY A 476 11.59 7.65 -16.32
N LEU A 477 10.54 6.87 -16.08
CA LEU A 477 10.42 5.95 -14.93
C LEU A 477 10.73 4.48 -15.25
N VAL A 478 11.29 4.16 -16.42
CA VAL A 478 11.79 2.79 -16.65
C VAL A 478 13.08 2.65 -15.85
N VAL A 479 13.00 1.99 -14.70
CA VAL A 479 14.16 1.69 -13.86
C VAL A 479 14.80 0.40 -14.36
N LYS A 480 16.15 0.35 -14.32
CA LYS A 480 16.97 -0.80 -14.72
C LYS A 480 16.71 -2.05 -13.89
#